data_AF-A0A1Y1JW04-F1
#
_entry.id   AF-A0A1Y1JW04-F1
#
_cell.length_a   1.000
_cell.length_b   1.000
_cell.length_c   1.000
_cell.angle_alpha   90.00
_cell.angle_beta   90.00
_cell.angle_gamma   90.00
#
_symmetry.space_group_name_H-M   'P 1'
#
loop_
_entity.id
_entity.type
_entity.pdbx_description
1 polymer ?
#
loop_
_entity_poly.entity_id
_entity_poly.type
_entity_poly.pdbx_seq_one_letter_code
_entity_poly.pdbx_strand_id
1 'polypeptide(L)'
;MHCCRMSQPLLLAKLIAYYAPSTSTSITSKEEAYFYAAAVVFCSLLVVLFHYPYMIGVLHAGMKLRVACCSLVYRKTLKLSKTALGGTASGQIVNLLANDVNRFDFFTVFIHHLWVAPVQACIACYLMYQEVEYSALFGLAFLLLFIPFQ
;
A
#
# COMPACT_ATOMS: atom_id res chain seq x y z
N MET A 1 -7.93 6.73 4.36
CA MET A 1 -7.89 5.25 4.24
C MET A 1 -6.86 4.62 5.18
N HIS A 2 -5.57 4.97 5.09
CA HIS A 2 -4.52 4.38 5.95
C HIS A 2 -4.78 4.59 7.45
N CYS A 3 -5.18 5.80 7.87
CA CYS A 3 -5.50 6.07 9.28
C CYS A 3 -6.66 5.20 9.80
N CYS A 4 -7.73 5.03 9.02
CA CYS A 4 -8.86 4.17 9.38
C CYS A 4 -8.45 2.69 9.52
N ARG A 5 -7.55 2.21 8.65
CA ARG A 5 -6.99 0.86 8.76
C ARG A 5 -6.11 0.70 10.01
N MET A 6 -5.36 1.74 10.38
CA MET A 6 -4.50 1.72 11.58
C MET A 6 -5.28 1.84 12.89
N SER A 7 -6.42 2.53 12.90
CA SER A 7 -7.28 2.64 14.09
C SER A 7 -8.14 1.40 14.33
N GLN A 8 -8.36 0.58 13.29
CA GLN A 8 -9.27 -0.56 13.36
C GLN A 8 -8.86 -1.65 14.39
N PRO A 9 -7.57 -2.03 14.52
CA PRO A 9 -7.14 -2.95 15.58
C PRO A 9 -7.36 -2.41 16.98
N LEU A 10 -7.20 -1.09 17.20
CA LEU A 10 -7.43 -0.46 18.49
C LEU A 10 -8.91 -0.49 18.87
N LEU A 11 -9.80 -0.15 17.93
CA LEU A 11 -11.25 -0.23 18.12
C LEU A 11 -11.70 -1.67 18.43
N LEU A 12 -11.13 -2.64 17.71
CA LEU A 12 -11.39 -4.05 17.94
C LEU A 12 -10.86 -4.50 19.31
N ALA A 13 -9.67 -4.05 19.73
CA ALA A 13 -9.11 -4.35 21.04
C ALA A 13 -10.01 -3.83 22.17
N LYS A 14 -10.55 -2.61 22.05
CA LYS A 14 -11.53 -2.06 23.02
C LYS A 14 -12.83 -2.87 23.03
N LEU A 15 -13.30 -3.31 21.87
CA LEU A 15 -14.48 -4.18 21.79
C LEU A 15 -14.24 -5.55 22.43
N ILE A 16 -13.07 -6.15 22.22
CA ILE A 16 -12.71 -7.43 22.85
C ILE A 16 -12.58 -7.29 24.37
N ALA A 17 -12.01 -6.17 24.84
CA ALA A 17 -11.87 -5.89 26.27
C ALA A 17 -13.21 -5.83 27.02
N TYR A 18 -14.31 -5.43 26.35
CA TYR A 18 -15.66 -5.49 26.92
C TYR A 18 -16.11 -6.93 27.27
N TYR A 19 -15.68 -7.92 26.48
CA TYR A 19 -16.05 -9.33 26.67
C TYR A 19 -15.04 -10.13 27.52
N ALA A 20 -13.89 -9.55 27.86
CA ALA A 20 -12.86 -10.22 28.64
C ALA A 20 -13.27 -10.30 30.13
N PRO A 21 -13.27 -11.50 30.74
CA PRO A 21 -13.52 -11.61 32.17
C PRO A 21 -12.29 -11.05 32.91
N SER A 22 -12.50 -10.08 33.80
CA SER A 22 -11.50 -9.46 34.71
C SER A 22 -10.49 -8.45 34.15
N THR A 23 -10.96 -7.25 33.79
CA THR A 23 -10.10 -6.04 33.79
C THR A 23 -10.86 -4.88 34.44
N SER A 24 -10.21 -4.15 35.36
CA SER A 24 -10.75 -3.04 36.16
C SER A 24 -11.19 -1.80 35.35
N THR A 25 -11.19 -1.90 34.02
CA THR A 25 -11.68 -0.94 33.02
C THR A 25 -12.83 -1.58 32.22
N SER A 26 -13.76 -2.22 32.93
CA SER A 26 -14.98 -2.75 32.32
C SER A 26 -15.74 -1.59 31.69
N ILE A 27 -15.78 -1.55 30.35
CA ILE A 27 -16.76 -0.77 29.60
C ILE A 27 -18.13 -1.19 30.14
N THR A 28 -18.75 -0.35 30.98
CA THR A 28 -19.90 -0.74 31.79
C THR A 28 -21.22 -0.63 31.03
N SER A 29 -21.22 0.07 29.89
CA SER A 29 -22.43 0.34 29.10
C SER A 29 -22.44 -0.42 27.78
N LYS A 30 -23.54 -1.16 27.53
CA LYS A 30 -23.82 -1.83 26.25
C LYS A 30 -23.78 -0.86 25.06
N GLU A 31 -24.09 0.41 25.30
CA GLU A 31 -24.09 1.46 24.29
C GLU A 31 -22.69 1.73 23.72
N GLU A 32 -21.66 1.73 24.57
CA GLU A 32 -20.27 1.93 24.14
C GLU A 32 -19.77 0.76 23.30
N ALA A 33 -20.11 -0.47 23.68
CA ALA A 33 -19.76 -1.66 22.89
C ALA A 33 -20.41 -1.62 21.50
N TYR A 34 -21.69 -1.24 21.40
CA TYR A 34 -22.36 -1.05 20.11
C TYR A 34 -21.73 0.08 19.29
N PHE A 35 -21.30 1.17 19.94
CA PHE A 35 -20.61 2.26 19.27
C PHE A 35 -19.28 1.79 18.66
N TYR A 36 -18.43 1.06 19.41
CA TYR A 36 -17.17 0.53 18.89
C TYR A 36 -17.40 -0.47 17.75
N ALA A 37 -18.40 -1.36 17.87
CA ALA A 37 -18.75 -2.30 16.81
C ALA A 37 -19.20 -1.57 15.53
N ALA A 38 -20.09 -0.58 15.66
CA ALA A 38 -20.54 0.24 14.54
C ALA A 38 -19.38 1.02 13.91
N ALA A 39 -18.47 1.57 14.73
CA ALA A 39 -17.28 2.28 14.25
C ALA A 39 -16.35 1.36 13.44
N VAL A 40 -16.12 0.12 13.86
CA VAL A 40 -15.32 -0.87 13.11
C VAL A 40 -15.95 -1.17 11.75
N VAL A 41 -17.26 -1.40 11.71
CA VAL A 41 -17.99 -1.66 10.45
C VAL A 41 -17.93 -0.45 9.53
N PHE A 42 -18.17 0.74 10.07
CA PHE A 42 -18.12 1.98 9.32
C PHE A 42 -16.71 2.28 8.78
N CYS A 43 -15.67 2.12 9.59
CA CYS A 43 -14.28 2.25 9.15
C CYS A 43 -13.96 1.25 8.03
N SER A 44 -14.41 0.00 8.14
CA SER A 44 -14.22 -1.02 7.10
C SER A 44 -14.89 -0.62 5.79
N LEU A 45 -16.13 -0.11 5.87
CA LEU A 45 -16.88 0.35 4.71
C LEU A 45 -16.17 1.51 4.00
N LEU A 46 -15.75 2.54 4.75
CA LEU A 46 -15.00 3.67 4.19
C LEU A 46 -13.71 3.20 3.52
N VAL A 47 -12.98 2.28 4.15
CA VAL A 47 -11.75 1.72 3.56
C VAL A 47 -12.04 1.10 2.21
N VAL A 48 -13.08 0.27 2.08
CA VAL A 48 -13.43 -0.37 0.80
C VAL A 48 -13.90 0.66 -0.23
N LEU A 49 -14.79 1.57 0.16
CA LEU A 49 -15.37 2.59 -0.73
C LEU A 49 -14.32 3.52 -1.32
N PHE A 50 -13.27 3.87 -0.57
CA PHE A 50 -12.20 4.73 -1.08
C PHE A 50 -11.06 3.96 -1.74
N HIS A 51 -10.77 2.73 -1.29
CA HIS A 51 -9.66 1.94 -1.83
C HIS A 51 -9.89 1.56 -3.29
N TYR A 52 -11.08 1.09 -3.62
CA TYR A 52 -11.34 0.55 -4.95
C TYR A 52 -11.29 1.63 -6.05
N PRO A 53 -11.96 2.80 -5.90
CA PRO A 53 -11.81 3.89 -6.86
C PRO A 53 -10.38 4.43 -6.95
N TYR A 54 -9.67 4.51 -5.82
CA TYR A 54 -8.26 4.90 -5.79
C TYR A 54 -7.40 3.93 -6.63
N MET A 55 -7.54 2.62 -6.44
CA MET A 55 -6.80 1.61 -7.20
C MET A 55 -7.09 1.69 -8.69
N ILE A 56 -8.36 1.85 -9.07
CA ILE A 56 -8.74 2.05 -10.47
C ILE A 56 -8.09 3.33 -11.03
N GLY A 57 -8.07 4.43 -10.27
CA GLY A 57 -7.42 5.67 -10.67
C GLY A 57 -5.92 5.51 -10.93
N VAL A 58 -5.21 4.82 -10.02
CA VAL A 58 -3.78 4.53 -10.14
C VAL A 58 -3.50 3.63 -11.35
N LEU A 59 -4.30 2.58 -11.56
CA LEU A 59 -4.15 1.70 -12.73
C LEU A 59 -4.41 2.45 -14.05
N HIS A 60 -5.44 3.32 -14.10
CA HIS A 60 -5.68 4.18 -15.26
C HIS A 60 -4.52 5.14 -15.53
N ALA A 61 -3.91 5.72 -14.48
CA ALA A 61 -2.74 6.56 -14.62
C ALA A 61 -1.54 5.76 -15.17
N GLY A 62 -1.32 4.53 -14.68
CA GLY A 62 -0.28 3.62 -15.17
C GLY A 62 -0.45 3.31 -16.66
N MET A 63 -1.67 2.99 -17.10
CA MET A 63 -1.96 2.74 -18.51
C MET A 63 -1.70 3.98 -19.39
N LYS A 64 -2.07 5.17 -18.93
CA LYS A 64 -1.80 6.43 -19.66
C LYS A 64 -0.29 6.68 -19.77
N LEU A 65 0.46 6.47 -18.70
CA LEU A 65 1.92 6.57 -18.68
C LEU A 65 2.56 5.61 -19.68
N ARG A 66 2.14 4.34 -19.65
CA ARG A 66 2.56 3.29 -20.60
C ARG A 66 2.36 3.73 -22.05
N VAL A 67 1.15 4.15 -22.42
CA VAL A 67 0.83 4.59 -23.79
C VAL A 67 1.64 5.82 -24.20
N ALA A 68 1.81 6.79 -23.29
CA ALA A 68 2.60 8.00 -23.55
C ALA A 68 4.09 7.68 -23.78
N CYS A 69 4.69 6.83 -22.92
CA CYS A 69 6.08 6.38 -23.06
C CYS A 69 6.28 5.62 -24.38
N CYS A 70 5.39 4.67 -24.71
CA CYS A 70 5.42 3.95 -25.99
C CYS A 70 5.41 4.91 -27.18
N SER A 71 4.48 5.87 -27.18
CA SER A 71 4.33 6.84 -28.27
C SER A 71 5.55 7.74 -28.42
N LEU A 72 6.10 8.24 -27.30
CA LEU A 72 7.29 9.10 -27.31
C LEU A 72 8.53 8.37 -27.82
N VAL A 73 8.79 7.16 -27.33
CA VAL A 73 9.93 6.35 -27.78
C VAL A 73 9.77 5.99 -29.25
N TYR A 74 8.60 5.52 -29.67
CA TYR A 74 8.33 5.21 -31.07
C TYR A 74 8.56 6.41 -32.00
N ARG A 75 8.03 7.59 -31.66
CA ARG A 75 8.27 8.83 -32.42
C ARG A 75 9.74 9.23 -32.45
N LYS A 76 10.48 9.04 -31.35
CA LYS A 76 11.91 9.36 -31.28
C LYS A 76 12.74 8.40 -32.14
N THR A 77 12.44 7.12 -32.08
CA THR A 77 13.09 6.07 -32.87
C THR A 77 12.88 6.27 -34.36
N LEU A 78 11.67 6.64 -34.80
CA LEU A 78 11.40 6.97 -36.21
C LEU A 78 12.12 8.22 -36.72
N LYS A 79 12.45 9.17 -35.83
CA LYS A 79 13.14 10.41 -36.19
C LYS A 79 14.67 10.31 -36.14
N LEU A 80 15.23 9.26 -35.52
CA LEU A 80 16.69 9.06 -35.52
C LEU A 80 17.13 8.46 -36.87
N SER A 81 18.18 9.04 -37.44
CA SER A 81 18.84 8.53 -38.65
C SER A 81 19.42 7.13 -38.42
N LYS A 82 19.35 6.27 -39.45
CA LYS A 82 19.95 4.91 -39.45
C LYS A 82 21.44 4.91 -39.09
N THR A 83 22.14 6.02 -39.32
CA THR A 83 23.56 6.22 -38.99
C THR A 83 23.78 6.44 -37.48
N ALA A 84 22.85 7.10 -36.79
CA ALA A 84 22.90 7.32 -35.34
C ALA A 84 22.45 6.10 -34.53
N LEU A 85 21.68 5.21 -35.16
CA LEU A 85 21.08 4.03 -34.54
C LEU A 85 21.77 2.72 -34.94
N GLY A 86 22.91 2.80 -35.64
CA GLY A 86 23.76 1.66 -35.99
C GLY A 86 23.00 0.47 -36.59
N GLY A 87 22.25 0.66 -37.68
CA GLY A 87 21.68 -0.40 -38.55
C GLY A 87 20.63 -1.36 -37.94
N THR A 88 20.73 -1.69 -36.65
CA THR A 88 20.03 -2.78 -35.96
C THR A 88 19.39 -2.30 -34.64
N ALA A 89 19.76 -1.13 -34.11
CA ALA A 89 19.31 -0.72 -32.77
C ALA A 89 17.85 -0.23 -32.70
N SER A 90 17.21 0.15 -33.82
CA SER A 90 15.80 0.58 -33.86
C SER A 90 14.85 -0.50 -33.32
N GLY A 91 14.99 -1.71 -33.87
CA GLY A 91 14.17 -2.86 -33.48
C GLY A 91 14.46 -3.32 -32.06
N GLN A 92 15.72 -3.25 -31.62
CA GLN A 92 16.11 -3.60 -30.25
C GLN A 92 15.52 -2.63 -29.22
N ILE A 93 15.49 -1.32 -29.49
CA ILE A 93 14.88 -0.32 -28.60
C ILE A 93 13.38 -0.57 -28.46
N VAL A 94 12.68 -0.85 -29.57
CA VAL A 94 11.25 -1.17 -29.54
C VAL A 94 10.98 -2.49 -28.83
N ASN A 95 11.83 -3.51 -29.04
CA ASN A 95 11.71 -4.80 -28.37
C ASN A 95 11.97 -4.70 -26.86
N LEU A 96 12.99 -3.95 -26.45
CA LEU A 96 13.28 -3.66 -25.04
C LEU A 96 12.10 -2.93 -24.39
N LEU A 97 11.57 -1.91 -25.06
CA LEU A 97 10.40 -1.18 -24.59
C LEU A 97 9.18 -2.10 -24.47
N ALA A 98 8.92 -2.96 -25.45
CA ALA A 98 7.80 -3.90 -25.42
C ALA A 98 7.92 -4.90 -24.25
N ASN A 99 9.15 -5.30 -23.91
CA ASN A 99 9.43 -6.17 -22.78
C ASN A 99 9.23 -5.47 -21.42
N ASP A 100 9.63 -4.20 -21.32
CA ASP A 100 9.61 -3.45 -20.05
C ASP A 100 8.29 -2.71 -19.79
N VAL A 101 7.43 -2.62 -20.80
CA VAL A 101 6.22 -1.80 -20.78
C VAL A 101 5.23 -2.18 -19.68
N ASN A 102 5.14 -3.47 -19.35
CA ASN A 102 4.26 -3.95 -18.29
C ASN A 102 4.74 -3.54 -16.89
N ARG A 103 6.02 -3.14 -16.72
CA ARG A 103 6.54 -2.65 -15.44
C ARG A 103 6.03 -1.26 -15.07
N PHE A 104 5.58 -0.44 -16.03
CA PHE A 104 5.04 0.90 -15.74
C PHE A 104 3.74 0.86 -14.93
N ASP A 105 2.90 -0.16 -15.19
CA ASP A 105 1.64 -0.34 -14.47
C ASP A 105 1.93 -0.62 -12.98
N PHE A 106 2.89 -1.51 -12.70
CA PHE A 106 3.36 -1.80 -11.34
C PHE A 106 4.07 -0.62 -10.69
N PHE A 107 4.94 0.08 -11.42
CA PHE A 107 5.68 1.23 -10.91
C PHE A 107 4.75 2.30 -10.33
N THR A 108 3.64 2.58 -11.03
CA THR A 108 2.67 3.59 -10.61
C THR A 108 1.96 3.20 -9.29
N VAL A 109 1.80 1.90 -9.04
CA VAL A 109 1.25 1.38 -7.77
C VAL A 109 2.29 1.42 -6.65
N PHE A 110 3.53 0.99 -6.93
CA PHE A 110 4.58 0.83 -5.92
C PHE A 110 5.19 2.15 -5.47
N ILE A 111 5.24 3.17 -6.33
CA ILE A 111 5.86 4.46 -5.95
C ILE A 111 5.14 5.13 -4.78
N HIS A 112 3.81 4.99 -4.70
CA HIS A 112 3.04 5.47 -3.54
C HIS A 112 3.33 4.66 -2.28
N HIS A 113 3.50 3.34 -2.43
CA HIS A 113 3.79 2.46 -1.30
C HIS A 113 5.20 2.66 -0.74
N LEU A 114 6.16 3.12 -1.56
CA LEU A 114 7.55 3.30 -1.15
C LEU A 114 7.73 4.22 0.07
N TRP A 115 6.91 5.27 0.19
CA TRP A 115 6.96 6.22 1.31
C TRP A 115 5.83 6.00 2.32
N VAL A 116 4.66 5.54 1.87
CA VAL A 116 3.54 5.25 2.78
C VAL A 116 3.83 4.05 3.67
N ALA A 117 4.45 2.98 3.13
CA ALA A 117 4.72 1.77 3.91
C ALA A 117 5.68 2.01 5.09
N PRO A 118 6.83 2.72 4.94
CA PRO A 118 7.67 3.10 6.08
C PRO A 118 6.94 3.93 7.12
N VAL A 119 6.19 4.95 6.71
CA VAL A 119 5.41 5.79 7.64
C VAL A 119 4.38 4.95 8.41
N GLN A 120 3.68 4.07 7.70
CA GLN A 120 2.69 3.18 8.30
C GLN A 120 3.35 2.18 9.27
N ALA A 121 4.52 1.65 8.94
CA ALA A 121 5.30 0.78 9.82
C ALA A 121 5.72 1.52 11.11
N CYS A 122 6.21 2.75 11.01
CA CYS A 122 6.55 3.57 12.18
C CYS A 122 5.34 3.79 13.10
N ILE A 123 4.18 4.15 12.54
CA ILE A 123 2.95 4.36 13.31
C ILE A 123 2.52 3.06 13.99
N ALA A 124 2.51 1.94 13.27
CA ALA A 124 2.14 0.64 13.83
C ALA A 124 3.10 0.21 14.96
N CYS A 125 4.41 0.40 14.78
CA CYS A 125 5.41 0.10 15.80
C CYS A 125 5.20 0.95 17.06
N TYR A 126 4.92 2.25 16.89
CA TYR A 126 4.63 3.14 18.01
C TYR A 126 3.40 2.70 18.80
N LEU A 127 2.30 2.36 18.11
CA LEU A 127 1.08 1.88 18.74
C LEU A 127 1.30 0.54 19.47
N MET A 128 2.03 -0.39 18.86
CA MET A 128 2.37 -1.67 19.50
C MET A 128 3.28 -1.49 20.72
N TYR A 129 4.23 -0.56 20.66
CA TYR A 129 5.07 -0.23 21.80
C TYR A 129 4.26 0.34 22.97
N GLN A 130 3.20 1.10 22.71
CA GLN A 130 2.31 1.57 23.79
C GLN A 130 1.53 0.44 24.47
N GLU A 131 1.17 -0.61 23.75
CA GLU A 131 0.33 -1.70 24.28
C GLU A 131 1.15 -2.86 24.87
N VAL A 132 2.35 -3.15 24.34
CA VAL A 132 3.16 -4.34 24.69
C VAL A 132 4.64 -4.00 25.00
N GLU A 133 4.98 -2.72 25.06
CA GLU A 133 6.31 -2.19 25.40
C GLU A 133 7.45 -2.84 24.59
N TYR A 134 8.52 -3.26 25.26
CA TYR A 134 9.73 -3.83 24.63
C TYR A 134 9.47 -5.16 23.91
N SER A 135 8.40 -5.88 24.24
CA SER A 135 8.06 -7.15 23.58
C SER A 135 7.74 -6.95 22.09
N ALA A 136 7.18 -5.79 21.73
CA ALA A 136 6.88 -5.45 20.34
C ALA A 136 8.15 -5.35 19.47
N LEU A 137 9.28 -4.94 20.05
CA LEU A 137 10.56 -4.78 19.33
C LEU A 137 11.14 -6.13 18.88
N PHE A 138 10.99 -7.18 19.68
CA PHE A 138 11.43 -8.53 19.30
C PHE A 138 10.61 -9.08 18.12
N GLY A 139 9.30 -8.86 18.13
CA GLY A 139 8.42 -9.23 17.01
C GLY A 139 8.79 -8.49 15.72
N LEU A 140 9.08 -7.19 15.82
CA LEU A 140 9.54 -6.39 14.67
C LEU A 140 10.90 -6.88 14.15
N ALA A 141 11.87 -7.13 15.03
CA ALA A 141 13.19 -7.63 14.66
C ALA A 141 13.08 -8.97 13.91
N PHE A 142 12.19 -9.87 14.38
CA PHE A 142 11.90 -11.12 13.69
C PHE A 142 11.31 -10.88 12.29
N LEU A 143 10.31 -10.01 12.15
CA LEU A 143 9.72 -9.69 10.85
C LEU A 143 10.74 -9.10 9.87
N LEU A 144 11.62 -8.21 10.33
CA LEU A 144 12.65 -7.60 9.50
C LEU A 144 13.68 -8.63 9.01
N LEU A 145 13.99 -9.65 9.82
CA LEU A 145 14.89 -10.74 9.45
C LEU A 145 14.33 -11.62 8.32
N PHE A 146 13.01 -11.65 8.14
CA PHE A 146 12.35 -12.37 7.05
C PHE A 146 12.30 -11.62 5.72
N ILE A 147 12.51 -10.29 5.72
CA ILE A 147 12.54 -9.49 4.48
C ILE A 147 13.52 -10.04 3.43
N PRO A 148 14.79 -10.41 3.74
CA PRO A 148 15.70 -10.97 2.74
C PRO A 148 15.29 -12.34 2.19
N PHE A 149 14.32 -13.03 2.81
CA PHE A 149 13.79 -14.32 2.35
C PHE A 149 12.54 -14.19 1.46
N GLN A 150 11.94 -13.00 1.34
CA GLN A 150 10.80 -12.70 0.47
C GLN A 150 11.24 -12.22 -0.91
#